data_AF-A0A162TY68-F1
#
_entry.id   AF-A0A162TY68-F1
#
_cell.length_a   1.000
_cell.length_b   1.000
_cell.length_c   1.000
_cell.angle_alpha   90.00
_cell.angle_beta   90.00
_cell.angle_gamma   90.00
#
_symmetry.space_group_name_H-M   'P 1'
#
loop_
_entity.id
_entity.type
_entity.pdbx_description
1 polymer ?
#
loop_
_entity_poly.entity_id
_entity_poly.type
_entity_poly.pdbx_seq_one_letter_code
_entity_poly.pdbx_strand_id
1 'polypeptide(L)'
;MASADKEGQGIPLLVFIPIIVCIFGILVLLDIRQRQRHPQHAPIDTQPQQAFEQQFLQDMDEQDDDEQDASDDNHGEGSSTAVRVKKVGKKRGEKLRKKEEKRRYREYMDQQRDLRRAQEEVEEEEYRRIKMEQSIQKTDEMEKRRKEKEKQAKAKAKEESKMQALQEKDVKQRQSRFNKYSGKLKKLVKERKLCDTHALAKSMGLSSEVG
;
A
#
# COMPACT_ATOMS: atom_id res chain seq x y z
N MET A 1 15.25 -53.58 35.66
CA MET A 1 15.35 -52.61 34.54
C MET A 1 13.96 -52.07 34.30
N ALA A 2 13.68 -50.86 34.79
CA ALA A 2 12.38 -50.20 34.61
C ALA A 2 12.53 -49.12 33.55
N SER A 3 11.85 -49.29 32.41
CA SER A 3 11.65 -48.23 31.43
C SER A 3 10.63 -47.25 31.99
N ALA A 4 11.05 -46.01 32.18
CA ALA A 4 10.15 -44.90 32.44
C ALA A 4 9.61 -44.41 31.09
N ASP A 5 8.35 -44.71 30.81
CA ASP A 5 7.59 -44.05 29.75
C ASP A 5 7.47 -42.56 30.09
N LYS A 6 8.03 -41.73 29.20
CA LYS A 6 7.89 -40.28 29.24
C LYS A 6 6.49 -39.93 28.77
N GLU A 7 5.53 -39.99 29.68
CA GLU A 7 4.21 -39.40 29.48
C GLU A 7 4.38 -37.88 29.27
N GLY A 8 3.82 -37.40 28.16
CA GLY A 8 3.83 -36.00 27.79
C GLY A 8 3.12 -35.15 28.84
N GLN A 9 3.90 -34.51 29.72
CA GLN A 9 3.47 -33.38 30.52
C GLN A 9 3.27 -32.16 29.60
N GLY A 10 2.18 -32.19 28.83
CA GLY A 10 1.61 -31.00 28.22
C GLY A 10 1.08 -30.10 29.34
N ILE A 11 1.44 -28.82 29.29
CA ILE A 11 0.91 -27.79 30.20
C ILE A 11 -0.63 -27.89 30.16
N PRO A 12 -1.32 -27.99 31.31
CA PRO A 12 -2.76 -28.19 31.33
C PRO A 12 -3.46 -27.03 30.62
N LEU A 13 -4.34 -27.35 29.66
CA LEU A 13 -5.12 -26.40 28.84
C LEU A 13 -5.87 -25.35 29.68
N LEU A 14 -6.20 -25.68 30.94
CA LEU A 14 -6.78 -24.77 31.93
C LEU A 14 -5.96 -23.49 32.14
N VAL A 15 -4.63 -23.54 32.02
CA VAL A 15 -3.75 -22.35 32.18
C VAL A 15 -3.92 -21.37 31.02
N PHE A 16 -4.34 -21.85 29.85
CA PHE A 16 -4.56 -21.02 28.67
C PHE A 16 -5.95 -20.38 28.65
N ILE A 17 -6.91 -20.86 29.43
CA ILE A 17 -8.27 -20.27 29.49
C ILE A 17 -8.22 -18.77 29.81
N PRO A 18 -7.54 -18.28 30.87
CA PRO A 18 -7.46 -16.84 31.14
C PRO A 18 -6.72 -16.08 30.02
N ILE A 19 -5.71 -16.69 29.41
CA ILE A 19 -4.95 -16.09 28.30
C ILE A 19 -5.85 -15.92 27.07
N ILE A 20 -6.63 -16.94 26.74
CA ILE A 20 -7.57 -16.93 25.63
C ILE A 20 -8.67 -15.90 25.86
N VAL A 21 -9.25 -15.84 27.08
CA VAL A 21 -10.24 -14.81 27.44
C VAL A 21 -9.66 -13.40 27.32
N CYS A 22 -8.41 -13.18 27.75
CA CYS A 22 -7.72 -11.91 27.57
C CYS A 22 -7.51 -11.57 26.08
N ILE A 23 -7.11 -12.54 25.25
CA ILE A 23 -6.94 -12.34 23.81
C ILE A 23 -8.27 -11.97 23.15
N PHE A 24 -9.35 -12.70 23.43
CA PHE A 24 -10.69 -12.38 22.92
C PHE A 24 -11.17 -11.01 23.41
N GLY A 25 -10.93 -10.65 24.67
CA GLY A 25 -11.24 -9.33 25.20
C GLY A 25 -10.49 -8.21 24.47
N ILE A 26 -9.20 -8.40 24.20
CA ILE A 26 -8.38 -7.45 23.42
C ILE A 26 -8.90 -7.36 21.98
N LEU A 27 -9.25 -8.47 21.34
CA LEU A 27 -9.81 -8.48 19.98
C LEU A 27 -11.16 -7.75 19.91
N VAL A 28 -12.05 -7.95 20.89
CA VAL A 28 -13.32 -7.23 20.98
C VAL A 28 -13.10 -5.74 21.22
N LEU A 29 -12.16 -5.37 22.10
CA LEU A 29 -11.81 -3.96 22.32
C LEU A 29 -11.17 -3.32 21.09
N LEU A 30 -10.36 -4.06 20.33
CA LEU A 30 -9.80 -3.61 19.06
C LEU A 30 -10.87 -3.46 17.99
N ASP A 31 -11.85 -4.38 17.89
CA ASP A 31 -12.97 -4.28 16.95
C ASP A 31 -13.87 -3.07 17.26
N ILE A 32 -14.18 -2.84 18.54
CA ILE A 32 -14.91 -1.65 18.98
C ILE A 32 -14.12 -0.38 18.67
N ARG A 33 -12.80 -0.37 18.92
CA ARG A 33 -11.94 0.79 18.65
C ARG A 33 -11.74 1.01 17.15
N GLN A 34 -11.74 -0.03 16.35
CA GLN A 34 -11.67 0.02 14.89
C GLN A 34 -12.98 0.56 14.32
N ARG A 35 -14.14 0.13 14.83
CA ARG A 35 -15.45 0.73 14.52
C ARG A 35 -15.54 2.20 14.92
N GLN A 36 -14.94 2.60 16.05
CA GLN A 36 -14.87 4.02 16.45
C GLN A 36 -13.89 4.85 15.62
N ARG A 37 -12.84 4.25 15.06
CA ARG A 37 -11.91 4.91 14.12
C ARG A 37 -12.46 4.98 12.69
N HIS A 38 -13.43 4.13 12.34
CA HIS A 38 -14.18 4.19 11.09
C HIS A 38 -15.69 4.48 11.35
N PRO A 39 -16.07 5.68 11.79
CA PRO A 39 -17.48 6.10 11.71
C PRO A 39 -17.92 6.39 10.25
N GLN A 40 -17.01 6.35 9.28
CA GLN A 40 -17.25 6.76 7.88
C GLN A 40 -18.18 5.85 7.06
N HIS A 41 -18.56 4.66 7.52
CA HIS A 41 -19.49 3.78 6.79
C HIS A 41 -20.53 3.13 7.71
N ALA A 42 -21.17 3.92 8.58
CA ALA A 42 -22.61 3.70 8.69
C ALA A 42 -23.18 4.14 7.33
N PRO A 43 -23.96 3.32 6.59
CA PRO A 43 -24.83 3.88 5.59
C PRO A 43 -25.68 4.88 6.37
N ILE A 44 -25.43 6.17 6.15
CA ILE A 44 -26.39 7.20 6.53
C ILE A 44 -27.65 6.72 5.82
N ASP A 45 -28.61 6.22 6.59
CA ASP A 45 -29.98 6.00 6.14
C ASP A 45 -30.46 7.36 5.63
N THR A 46 -30.17 7.66 4.37
CA THR A 46 -30.63 8.83 3.63
C THR A 46 -32.11 8.72 3.32
N GLN A 47 -32.73 7.56 3.57
CA GLN A 47 -34.15 7.32 3.34
C GLN A 47 -35.09 8.17 4.21
N PRO A 48 -34.98 8.23 5.55
CA PRO A 48 -35.85 9.08 6.37
C PRO A 48 -35.57 10.57 6.18
N GLN A 49 -34.33 10.98 5.87
CA GLN A 49 -34.00 12.40 5.64
C GLN A 49 -34.53 12.91 4.31
N GLN A 50 -34.39 12.14 3.23
CA GLN A 50 -34.95 12.51 1.91
C GLN A 50 -36.49 12.49 1.92
N ALA A 51 -37.12 11.57 2.65
CA ALA A 51 -38.58 11.53 2.78
C ALA A 51 -39.12 12.74 3.55
N PHE A 52 -38.45 13.16 4.64
CA PHE A 52 -38.83 14.35 5.38
C PHE A 52 -38.57 15.65 4.59
N GLU A 53 -37.46 15.73 3.85
CA GLU A 53 -37.18 16.87 2.95
C GLU A 53 -38.23 16.99 1.84
N GLN A 54 -38.62 15.87 1.20
CA GLN A 54 -39.66 15.89 0.16
C GLN A 54 -41.03 16.30 0.72
N GLN A 55 -41.41 15.80 1.90
CA GLN A 55 -42.69 16.14 2.50
C GLN A 55 -42.75 17.62 2.95
N PHE A 56 -41.64 18.18 3.47
CA PHE A 56 -41.55 19.58 3.84
C PHE A 56 -41.48 20.53 2.63
N LEU A 57 -40.86 20.11 1.52
CA LEU A 57 -40.87 20.86 0.26
C LEU A 57 -42.24 20.82 -0.42
N GLN A 58 -42.95 19.70 -0.35
CA GLN A 58 -44.27 19.53 -0.95
C GLN A 58 -45.36 20.35 -0.23
N ASP A 59 -45.35 20.38 1.11
CA ASP A 59 -46.20 21.29 1.91
C ASP A 59 -45.86 22.79 1.72
N MET A 60 -44.70 23.10 1.14
CA MET A 60 -44.24 24.48 0.89
C MET A 60 -44.64 25.02 -0.49
N ASP A 61 -44.78 24.17 -1.49
CA ASP A 61 -45.19 24.56 -2.85
C ASP A 61 -46.72 24.65 -2.97
N GLU A 62 -47.50 23.85 -2.21
CA GLU A 62 -48.97 23.92 -2.20
C GLU A 62 -49.54 25.17 -1.46
N GLN A 63 -48.70 26.06 -0.90
CA GLN A 63 -49.14 27.29 -0.25
C GLN A 63 -48.78 28.59 -1.01
N ASP A 64 -48.07 28.50 -2.14
CA ASP A 64 -47.70 29.67 -2.97
C ASP A 64 -48.67 29.92 -4.15
N ASP A 65 -49.72 29.11 -4.34
CA ASP A 65 -50.71 29.26 -5.42
C ASP A 65 -51.89 30.22 -5.11
N ASP A 66 -51.79 31.06 -4.08
CA ASP A 66 -52.75 32.14 -3.77
C ASP A 66 -52.14 33.55 -4.00
N GLU A 67 -51.26 33.72 -4.99
CA GLU A 67 -50.81 35.04 -5.47
C GLU A 67 -51.62 35.52 -6.70
N GLN A 68 -52.90 35.82 -6.46
CA GLN A 68 -53.62 36.88 -7.16
C GLN A 68 -54.35 37.74 -6.13
N ASP A 69 -53.73 38.84 -5.66
CA ASP A 69 -54.38 40.16 -5.70
C ASP A 69 -53.44 41.32 -5.33
N ALA A 70 -53.59 42.38 -6.15
CA ALA A 70 -53.36 43.80 -5.87
C ALA A 70 -52.01 44.31 -5.35
N SER A 71 -51.21 44.82 -6.31
CA SER A 71 -50.89 46.25 -6.43
C SER A 71 -51.30 47.13 -5.25
N ASP A 72 -50.32 47.67 -4.51
CA ASP A 72 -50.39 49.07 -4.11
C ASP A 72 -48.99 49.68 -3.99
N ASP A 73 -48.82 50.76 -4.72
CA ASP A 73 -47.64 51.60 -4.82
C ASP A 73 -47.14 52.06 -3.46
N ASN A 74 -45.84 51.97 -3.21
CA ASN A 74 -45.17 53.06 -2.51
C ASN A 74 -43.69 53.14 -2.85
N HIS A 75 -43.40 53.85 -3.95
CA HIS A 75 -42.13 54.55 -4.13
C HIS A 75 -41.96 55.58 -3.01
N GLY A 76 -40.96 55.38 -2.15
CA GLY A 76 -40.64 56.32 -1.08
C GLY A 76 -39.16 56.24 -0.71
N GLU A 77 -38.32 56.81 -1.57
CA GLU A 77 -36.98 57.23 -1.21
C GLU A 77 -37.08 58.25 -0.06
N GLY A 78 -36.47 57.95 1.09
CA GLY A 78 -36.66 58.78 2.28
C GLY A 78 -35.70 58.41 3.40
N SER A 79 -34.51 59.01 3.32
CA SER A 79 -33.51 59.07 4.39
C SER A 79 -34.06 59.74 5.66
N SER A 80 -33.58 59.25 6.81
CA SER A 80 -33.54 59.89 8.13
C SER A 80 -34.73 59.78 9.11
N THR A 81 -34.34 59.36 10.32
CA THR A 81 -34.86 59.80 11.63
C THR A 81 -36.33 59.55 11.96
N ALA A 82 -36.59 58.38 12.57
CA ALA A 82 -37.42 58.16 13.76
C ALA A 82 -37.91 56.72 13.69
N VAL A 83 -37.35 55.84 14.53
CA VAL A 83 -37.83 54.46 14.68
C VAL A 83 -39.16 54.48 15.44
N ARG A 84 -40.21 55.01 14.81
CA ARG A 84 -41.58 54.66 15.19
C ARG A 84 -41.78 53.25 14.70
N VAL A 85 -41.64 52.29 15.62
CA VAL A 85 -42.00 50.90 15.41
C VAL A 85 -43.47 50.86 15.04
N LYS A 86 -43.78 50.94 13.74
CA LYS A 86 -45.12 50.70 13.23
C LYS A 86 -45.46 49.28 13.66
N LYS A 87 -46.51 49.13 14.46
CA LYS A 87 -47.02 47.85 14.92
C LYS A 87 -47.40 47.04 13.67
N VAL A 88 -46.46 46.21 13.21
CA VAL A 88 -46.69 45.30 12.10
C VAL A 88 -47.88 44.45 12.52
N GLY A 89 -48.97 44.50 11.75
CA GLY A 89 -50.17 43.74 12.08
C GLY A 89 -49.83 42.26 12.31
N LYS A 90 -50.51 41.61 13.25
CA LYS A 90 -50.22 40.24 13.73
C LYS A 90 -49.92 39.27 12.57
N LYS A 91 -50.69 39.35 11.48
CA LYS A 91 -50.53 38.53 10.26
C LYS A 91 -49.25 38.82 9.47
N ARG A 92 -48.83 40.10 9.35
CA ARG A 92 -47.63 40.49 8.59
C ARG A 92 -46.34 40.18 9.37
N GLY A 93 -46.37 40.26 10.70
CA GLY A 93 -45.25 39.88 11.56
C GLY A 93 -45.01 38.36 11.53
N GLU A 94 -46.09 37.58 11.55
CA GLU A 94 -46.03 36.12 11.45
C GLU A 94 -45.50 35.64 10.10
N LYS A 95 -45.95 36.24 8.98
CA LYS A 95 -45.41 35.96 7.64
C LYS A 95 -43.90 36.25 7.55
N LEU A 96 -43.45 37.39 8.08
CA LEU A 96 -42.02 37.74 8.07
C LEU A 96 -41.19 36.77 8.90
N ARG A 97 -41.70 36.35 10.07
CA ARG A 97 -41.04 35.35 10.91
C ARG A 97 -40.95 33.99 10.22
N LYS A 98 -42.02 33.51 9.57
CA LYS A 98 -42.02 32.25 8.78
C LYS A 98 -41.01 32.32 7.63
N LYS A 99 -40.89 33.47 6.96
CA LYS A 99 -39.90 33.69 5.88
C LYS A 99 -38.46 33.70 6.40
N GLU A 100 -38.22 34.28 7.58
CA GLU A 100 -36.91 34.29 8.21
C GLU A 100 -36.50 32.89 8.70
N GLU A 101 -37.42 32.13 9.31
CA GLU A 101 -37.21 30.73 9.69
C GLU A 101 -36.88 29.88 8.44
N LYS A 102 -37.59 30.07 7.32
CA LYS A 102 -37.29 29.39 6.03
C LYS A 102 -35.90 29.75 5.51
N ARG A 103 -35.48 31.02 5.63
CA ARG A 103 -34.14 31.45 5.21
C ARG A 103 -33.04 30.81 6.07
N ARG A 104 -33.21 30.82 7.40
CA ARG A 104 -32.26 30.19 8.33
C ARG A 104 -32.13 28.69 8.09
N TYR A 105 -33.24 28.01 7.77
CA TYR A 105 -33.20 26.59 7.45
C TYR A 105 -32.41 26.29 6.17
N ARG A 106 -32.62 27.07 5.10
CA ARG A 106 -31.82 26.94 3.87
C ARG A 106 -30.34 27.17 4.13
N GLU A 107 -30.00 28.25 4.84
CA GLU A 107 -28.62 28.58 5.20
C GLU A 107 -27.98 27.45 6.02
N TYR A 108 -28.71 26.84 6.96
CA TYR A 108 -28.25 25.68 7.72
C TYR A 108 -27.98 24.46 6.83
N MET A 109 -28.89 24.15 5.89
CA MET A 109 -28.71 23.01 4.98
C MET A 109 -27.55 23.22 4.02
N ASP A 110 -27.35 24.46 3.55
CA ASP A 110 -26.19 24.80 2.72
C ASP A 110 -24.89 24.69 3.51
N GLN A 111 -24.86 25.14 4.77
CA GLN A 111 -23.72 24.92 5.67
C GLN A 111 -23.41 23.43 5.87
N GLN A 112 -24.42 22.57 6.01
CA GLN A 112 -24.23 21.12 6.12
C GLN A 112 -23.64 20.51 4.84
N ARG A 113 -24.08 20.98 3.67
CA ARG A 113 -23.52 20.54 2.37
C ARG A 113 -22.09 20.99 2.18
N ASP A 114 -21.79 22.24 2.53
CA ASP A 114 -20.44 22.79 2.40
C ASP A 114 -19.47 22.11 3.38
N LEU A 115 -19.93 21.78 4.59
CA LEU A 115 -19.13 21.04 5.55
C LEU A 115 -18.82 19.62 5.06
N ARG A 116 -19.78 18.94 4.41
CA ARG A 116 -19.55 17.64 3.77
C ARG A 116 -18.57 17.74 2.61
N ARG A 117 -18.74 18.73 1.72
CA ARG A 117 -17.83 18.97 0.59
C ARG A 117 -16.40 19.25 1.07
N ALA A 118 -16.24 20.03 2.14
CA ALA A 118 -14.93 20.32 2.72
C ALA A 118 -14.25 19.07 3.31
N GLN A 119 -15.03 18.18 3.95
CA GLN A 119 -14.50 16.89 4.43
C GLN A 119 -14.04 15.99 3.27
N GLU A 120 -14.86 15.87 2.23
CA GLU A 120 -14.54 15.08 1.04
C GLU A 120 -13.27 15.61 0.32
N GLU A 121 -13.12 16.93 0.21
CA GLU A 121 -11.95 17.56 -0.42
C GLU A 121 -10.66 17.27 0.37
N VAL A 122 -10.70 17.33 1.70
CA VAL A 122 -9.56 16.99 2.56
C VAL A 122 -9.15 15.52 2.40
N GLU A 123 -10.12 14.60 2.41
CA GLU A 123 -9.84 13.17 2.24
C GLU A 123 -9.28 12.86 0.84
N GLU A 124 -9.79 13.51 -0.20
CA GLU A 124 -9.27 13.34 -1.56
C GLU A 124 -7.84 13.87 -1.69
N GLU A 125 -7.53 15.03 -1.09
CA GLU A 125 -6.17 15.57 -1.06
C GLU A 125 -5.20 14.64 -0.33
N GLU A 126 -5.56 14.12 0.83
CA GLU A 126 -4.74 13.15 1.58
C GLU A 126 -4.49 11.89 0.75
N TYR A 127 -5.53 11.36 0.11
CA TYR A 127 -5.40 10.20 -0.77
C TYR A 127 -4.43 10.47 -1.94
N ARG A 128 -4.54 11.64 -2.58
CA ARG A 128 -3.63 12.06 -3.66
C ARG A 128 -2.19 12.17 -3.16
N ARG A 129 -1.96 12.78 -1.99
CA ARG A 129 -0.62 12.89 -1.39
C ARG A 129 -0.01 11.52 -1.10
N ILE A 130 -0.75 10.64 -0.44
CA ILE A 130 -0.29 9.28 -0.10
C ILE A 130 0.03 8.49 -1.38
N LYS A 131 -0.84 8.59 -2.40
CA LYS A 131 -0.64 7.89 -3.67
C LYS A 131 0.62 8.37 -4.40
N MET A 132 0.87 9.68 -4.42
CA MET A 132 2.10 10.23 -5.00
C MET A 132 3.32 9.78 -4.22
N GLU A 133 3.30 9.87 -2.89
CA GLU A 133 4.42 9.45 -2.04
C GLU A 133 4.75 7.96 -2.23
N GLN A 134 3.74 7.08 -2.23
CA GLN A 134 3.93 5.66 -2.49
C GLN A 134 4.50 5.38 -3.88
N SER A 135 4.12 6.16 -4.89
CA SER A 135 4.67 6.00 -6.25
C SER A 135 6.15 6.36 -6.29
N ILE A 136 6.56 7.43 -5.61
CA ILE A 136 7.95 7.88 -5.51
C ILE A 136 8.78 6.87 -4.73
N GLN A 137 8.27 6.40 -3.58
CA GLN A 137 8.96 5.37 -2.79
C GLN A 137 9.21 4.09 -3.60
N LYS A 138 8.20 3.64 -4.36
CA LYS A 138 8.34 2.46 -5.23
C LYS A 138 9.38 2.66 -6.33
N THR A 139 9.45 3.85 -6.94
CA THR A 139 10.46 4.13 -7.97
C THR A 139 11.87 4.17 -7.39
N ASP A 140 12.04 4.79 -6.23
CA ASP A 140 13.34 4.90 -5.54
C ASP A 140 13.85 3.52 -5.09
N GLU A 141 12.97 2.69 -4.53
CA GLU A 141 13.31 1.31 -4.17
C GLU A 141 13.72 0.47 -5.40
N MET A 142 13.00 0.62 -6.51
CA MET A 142 13.31 -0.07 -7.75
C MET A 142 14.64 0.39 -8.35
N GLU A 143 14.93 1.69 -8.30
CA GLU A 143 16.20 2.24 -8.75
C GLU A 143 17.36 1.76 -7.88
N LYS A 144 17.18 1.74 -6.55
CA LYS A 144 18.18 1.21 -5.61
C LYS A 144 18.47 -0.27 -5.89
N ARG A 145 17.44 -1.09 -6.09
CA ARG A 145 17.60 -2.51 -6.47
C ARG A 145 18.32 -2.68 -7.80
N ARG A 146 18.06 -1.83 -8.79
CA ARG A 146 18.78 -1.84 -10.08
C ARG A 146 20.25 -1.52 -9.91
N LYS A 147 20.58 -0.47 -9.15
CA LYS A 147 21.96 -0.07 -8.85
C LYS A 147 22.73 -1.16 -8.09
N GLU A 148 22.09 -1.83 -7.12
CA GLU A 148 22.69 -2.94 -6.38
C GLU A 148 22.95 -4.15 -7.29
N LYS A 149 21.99 -4.52 -8.13
CA LYS A 149 22.15 -5.60 -9.12
C LYS A 149 23.25 -5.29 -10.13
N GLU A 150 23.36 -4.06 -10.61
CA GLU A 150 24.42 -3.64 -11.54
C GLU A 150 25.80 -3.72 -10.87
N LYS A 151 25.93 -3.22 -9.64
CA LYS A 151 27.17 -3.35 -8.86
C LYS A 151 27.54 -4.81 -8.63
N GLN A 152 26.57 -5.65 -8.29
CA GLN A 152 26.80 -7.07 -8.08
C GLN A 152 27.19 -7.78 -9.39
N ALA A 153 26.52 -7.49 -10.50
CA ALA A 153 26.86 -8.04 -11.81
C ALA A 153 28.28 -7.61 -12.25
N LYS A 154 28.65 -6.34 -12.02
CA LYS A 154 30.00 -5.85 -12.30
C LYS A 154 31.06 -6.51 -11.43
N ALA A 155 30.75 -6.80 -10.17
CA ALA A 155 31.65 -7.53 -9.27
C ALA A 155 31.82 -8.99 -9.72
N LYS A 156 30.71 -9.68 -10.03
CA LYS A 156 30.72 -11.06 -10.55
C LYS A 156 31.47 -11.17 -11.88
N ALA A 157 31.24 -10.27 -12.84
CA ALA A 157 31.94 -10.25 -14.11
C ALA A 157 33.46 -10.06 -13.95
N LYS A 158 33.89 -9.23 -12.99
CA LYS A 158 35.31 -9.07 -12.66
C LYS A 158 35.92 -10.33 -12.03
N GLU A 159 35.16 -11.03 -11.19
CA GLU A 159 35.60 -12.30 -10.58
C GLU A 159 35.67 -13.43 -11.62
N GLU A 160 34.65 -13.57 -12.46
CA GLU A 160 34.61 -14.53 -13.56
C GLU A 160 35.76 -14.30 -14.55
N SER A 161 36.05 -13.06 -14.91
CA SER A 161 37.20 -12.72 -15.76
C SER A 161 38.53 -13.14 -15.13
N LYS A 162 38.71 -12.96 -13.82
CA LYS A 162 39.90 -13.43 -13.10
C LYS A 162 39.98 -14.96 -13.09
N MET A 163 38.86 -15.64 -12.87
CA MET A 163 38.79 -17.10 -12.87
C MET A 163 39.12 -17.68 -14.25
N GLN A 164 38.57 -17.09 -15.32
CA GLN A 164 38.88 -17.46 -16.71
C GLN A 164 40.36 -17.26 -17.02
N ALA A 165 40.95 -16.13 -16.62
CA ALA A 165 42.38 -15.88 -16.82
C ALA A 165 43.28 -16.89 -16.09
N LEU A 166 42.87 -17.38 -14.91
CA LEU A 166 43.57 -18.45 -14.21
C LEU A 166 43.42 -19.80 -14.92
N GLN A 167 42.21 -20.15 -15.36
CA GLN A 167 41.97 -21.37 -16.13
C GLN A 167 42.77 -21.39 -17.44
N GLU A 168 42.82 -20.29 -18.17
CA GLU A 168 43.64 -20.18 -19.38
C GLU A 168 45.13 -20.37 -19.11
N LYS A 169 45.64 -19.81 -18.00
CA LYS A 169 47.03 -20.01 -17.59
C LYS A 169 47.30 -21.48 -17.28
N ASP A 170 46.39 -22.15 -16.57
CA ASP A 170 46.52 -23.58 -16.24
C ASP A 170 46.46 -24.46 -17.50
N VAL A 171 45.55 -24.17 -18.43
CA VAL A 171 45.46 -24.87 -19.71
C VAL A 171 46.73 -24.65 -20.54
N LYS A 172 47.24 -23.42 -20.65
CA LYS A 172 48.51 -23.13 -21.35
C LYS A 172 49.69 -23.85 -20.69
N GLN A 173 49.75 -23.87 -19.36
CA GLN A 173 50.79 -24.62 -18.65
C GLN A 173 50.69 -26.13 -18.92
N ARG A 174 49.49 -26.71 -18.83
CA ARG A 174 49.25 -28.12 -19.15
C ARG A 174 49.62 -28.45 -20.60
N GLN A 175 49.23 -27.62 -21.56
CA GLN A 175 49.62 -27.77 -22.96
C GLN A 175 51.14 -27.67 -23.14
N SER A 176 51.82 -26.73 -22.48
CA SER A 176 53.28 -26.61 -22.56
C SER A 176 53.99 -27.85 -21.98
N ARG A 177 53.50 -28.41 -20.87
CA ARG A 177 54.00 -29.65 -20.27
C ARG A 177 53.74 -30.81 -21.23
N PHE A 178 52.53 -30.93 -21.76
CA PHE A 178 52.16 -31.95 -22.72
C PHE A 178 53.04 -31.90 -23.98
N ASN A 179 53.29 -30.72 -24.56
CA ASN A 179 54.16 -30.56 -25.73
C ASN A 179 55.61 -30.97 -25.44
N LYS A 180 56.12 -30.68 -24.23
CA LYS A 180 57.44 -31.15 -23.80
C LYS A 180 57.49 -32.68 -23.70
N TYR A 181 56.48 -33.30 -23.08
CA TYR A 181 56.42 -34.76 -22.94
C TYR A 181 56.17 -35.46 -24.28
N SER A 182 55.29 -34.94 -25.13
CA SER A 182 54.99 -35.51 -26.45
C SER A 182 56.21 -35.42 -27.38
N GLY A 183 57.00 -34.35 -27.30
CA GLY A 183 58.28 -34.25 -28.00
C GLY A 183 59.29 -35.33 -27.55
N LYS A 184 59.43 -35.55 -26.23
CA LYS A 184 60.26 -36.64 -25.69
C LYS A 184 59.75 -38.02 -26.12
N LEU A 185 58.44 -38.23 -26.08
CA LEU A 185 57.79 -39.46 -26.49
C LEU A 185 58.07 -39.77 -27.96
N LYS A 186 57.89 -38.79 -28.86
CA LYS A 186 58.19 -38.93 -30.29
C LYS A 186 59.66 -39.29 -30.54
N LYS A 187 60.60 -38.68 -29.80
CA LYS A 187 62.03 -39.03 -29.89
C LYS A 187 62.29 -40.48 -29.45
N LEU A 188 61.76 -40.90 -28.29
CA LEU A 188 61.92 -42.27 -27.78
C LEU A 188 61.30 -43.33 -28.70
N VAL A 189 60.10 -43.07 -29.24
CA VAL A 189 59.46 -43.96 -30.22
C VAL A 189 60.32 -44.07 -31.48
N LYS A 190 60.87 -42.96 -31.98
CA LYS A 190 61.74 -42.95 -33.18
C LYS A 190 63.07 -43.68 -32.95
N GLU A 191 63.71 -43.48 -31.79
CA GLU A 191 65.01 -44.06 -31.46
C GLU A 191 64.92 -45.55 -31.11
N ARG A 192 63.92 -45.96 -30.32
CA ARG A 192 63.78 -47.33 -29.82
C ARG A 192 62.79 -48.19 -30.61
N LYS A 193 62.09 -47.62 -31.61
CA LYS A 193 61.04 -48.29 -32.42
C LYS A 193 59.98 -48.99 -31.56
N LEU A 194 59.63 -48.41 -30.42
CA LEU A 194 58.63 -48.95 -29.51
C LEU A 194 57.23 -48.62 -30.02
N CYS A 195 56.49 -49.63 -30.49
CA CYS A 195 55.08 -49.49 -30.89
C CYS A 195 54.10 -49.80 -29.74
N ASP A 196 54.57 -50.44 -28.67
CA ASP A 196 53.71 -50.95 -27.61
C ASP A 196 53.59 -49.99 -26.42
N THR A 197 52.37 -49.71 -25.98
CA THR A 197 52.08 -48.66 -24.97
C THR A 197 52.67 -49.02 -23.61
N HIS A 198 52.69 -50.30 -23.26
CA HIS A 198 53.24 -50.81 -21.99
C HIS A 198 54.78 -50.69 -21.96
N ALA A 199 55.45 -51.04 -23.05
CA ALA A 199 56.91 -50.90 -23.17
C ALA A 199 57.34 -49.41 -23.15
N LEU A 200 56.53 -48.54 -23.73
CA LEU A 200 56.73 -47.09 -23.74
C LEU A 200 56.57 -46.49 -22.33
N ALA A 201 55.51 -46.86 -21.60
CA ALA A 201 55.29 -46.43 -20.22
C ALA A 201 56.43 -46.87 -19.28
N LYS A 202 56.94 -48.10 -19.45
CA LYS A 202 58.11 -48.61 -18.71
C LYS A 202 59.39 -47.82 -19.01
N SER A 203 59.63 -47.50 -20.29
CA SER A 203 60.81 -46.70 -20.68
C SER A 203 60.79 -45.25 -20.18
N MET A 204 59.59 -44.69 -19.96
CA MET A 204 59.36 -43.36 -19.41
C MET A 204 59.36 -43.33 -17.86
N GLY A 205 59.48 -44.49 -17.21
CA GLY A 205 59.39 -44.62 -15.75
C GLY A 205 58.00 -44.32 -15.20
N LEU A 206 56.95 -44.37 -16.03
CA LEU A 206 55.56 -44.12 -15.65
C LEU A 206 54.86 -45.39 -15.13
N SER A 207 55.35 -46.57 -15.52
CA SER A 207 54.98 -47.82 -14.87
C SER A 207 55.93 -48.07 -13.70
N SER A 208 55.76 -47.36 -12.60
CA SER A 208 56.13 -47.96 -11.32
C SER A 208 55.09 -49.04 -11.06
N GLU A 209 55.51 -50.31 -11.10
CA GLU A 209 54.83 -51.32 -10.31
C GLU A 209 54.74 -50.74 -8.89
N VAL A 210 53.52 -50.42 -8.46
CA VAL A 210 53.21 -50.20 -7.05
C VAL A 210 53.32 -51.60 -6.44
N GLY A 211 54.54 -51.95 -6.01
CA GLY A 211 54.82 -53.04 -5.08
C GLY A 211 54.97 -52.48 -3.68
#